data_AF-A0A1M5BKY4-F1
#
_entry.id   AF-A0A1M5BKY4-F1
#
_cell.length_a   1.000
_cell.length_b   1.000
_cell.length_c   1.000
_cell.angle_alpha   90.00
_cell.angle_beta   90.00
_cell.angle_gamma   90.00
#
_symmetry.space_group_name_H-M   'P 1'
#
loop_
_entity.id
_entity.type
_entity.pdbx_description
1 polymer ?
#
loop_
_entity_poly.entity_id
_entity_poly.type
_entity_poly.pdbx_seq_one_letter_code
_entity_poly.pdbx_strand_id
1 'polypeptide(L)'
;MPSGLEISLYDVILDANSQVARFRFLVPDIAPDAGNKTFGDVIDDLQYVCDSVIVPALHDNGWVSGDVVLSVSDRPVDFGAYDSQVVQFFQPFRLEGDTCVWEDF
;
A
#
# COMPACT_ATOMS: atom_id res chain seq x y z
N MET A 1 -11.66 -6.84 -2.85
CA MET A 1 -11.24 -5.55 -3.42
C MET A 1 -11.94 -5.31 -4.76
N PRO A 2 -11.98 -4.09 -5.33
CA PRO A 2 -12.57 -3.83 -6.65
C PRO A 2 -12.16 -4.81 -7.75
N SER A 3 -10.88 -5.21 -7.79
CA SER A 3 -10.33 -6.17 -8.75
C SER A 3 -10.77 -7.63 -8.52
N GLY A 4 -11.32 -7.94 -7.33
CA GLY A 4 -11.54 -9.29 -6.84
C GLY A 4 -10.35 -9.93 -6.13
N LEU A 5 -9.19 -9.28 -6.05
CA LEU A 5 -8.01 -9.78 -5.35
C LEU A 5 -8.20 -9.81 -3.83
N GLU A 6 -7.51 -10.76 -3.21
CA GLU A 6 -7.31 -10.82 -1.76
C GLU A 6 -6.08 -9.99 -1.39
N ILE A 7 -6.31 -8.95 -0.59
CA ILE A 7 -5.26 -8.07 -0.05
C ILE A 7 -5.33 -8.15 1.47
N SER A 8 -4.22 -8.48 2.10
CA SER A 8 -4.13 -8.61 3.56
C SER A 8 -3.04 -7.71 4.11
N LEU A 9 -3.32 -7.01 5.22
CA LEU A 9 -2.34 -6.16 5.88
C LEU A 9 -1.21 -7.01 6.47
N TYR A 10 0.03 -6.69 6.11
CA TYR A 10 1.23 -7.36 6.57
C TYR A 10 1.93 -6.59 7.69
N ASP A 11 2.15 -5.28 7.48
CA ASP A 11 2.98 -4.46 8.33
C ASP A 11 2.62 -2.98 8.19
N VAL A 12 2.82 -2.20 9.26
CA VAL A 12 2.56 -0.76 9.34
C VAL A 12 3.74 -0.07 9.97
N ILE A 13 4.30 0.92 9.27
CA ILE A 13 5.47 1.68 9.72
C ILE A 13 5.10 3.16 9.67
N LEU A 14 5.07 3.80 10.84
CA LEU A 14 4.80 5.23 10.97
C LEU A 14 6.11 5.96 11.28
N ASP A 15 6.57 6.79 10.36
CA ASP A 15 7.70 7.68 10.59
C ASP A 15 7.20 9.10 10.81
N ALA A 16 6.98 9.44 12.08
CA ALA A 16 6.50 10.76 12.48
C ALA A 16 7.51 11.88 12.22
N ASN A 17 8.81 11.57 12.04
CA ASN A 17 9.82 12.59 11.77
C ASN A 17 9.76 13.05 10.31
N SER A 18 9.60 12.11 9.37
CA SER A 18 9.44 12.40 7.95
C SER A 18 7.98 12.59 7.53
N GLN A 19 7.03 12.39 8.44
CA GLN A 19 5.60 12.42 8.20
C GLN A 19 5.17 11.44 7.09
N VAL A 20 5.75 10.24 7.11
CA VAL A 20 5.42 9.16 6.17
C VAL A 20 4.78 7.97 6.89
N ALA A 21 3.59 7.58 6.46
CA ALA A 21 2.90 6.37 6.91
C ALA A 21 2.99 5.28 5.84
N ARG A 22 3.57 4.12 6.18
CA ARG A 22 3.75 3.01 5.24
C ARG A 22 2.83 1.87 5.64
N PHE A 23 2.01 1.42 4.69
CA PHE A 23 1.18 0.25 4.85
C PHE A 23 1.60 -0.80 3.84
N ARG A 24 1.85 -2.00 4.32
CA ARG A 24 2.44 -3.08 3.54
C ARG A 24 1.44 -4.22 3.53
N PHE A 25 1.17 -4.76 2.37
CA PHE A 25 0.14 -5.77 2.15
C PHE A 25 0.71 -7.00 1.44
N LEU A 26 0.09 -8.16 1.67
CA LEU A 26 0.32 -9.37 0.87
C LEU A 26 -0.78 -9.53 -0.16
N VAL A 27 -0.37 -9.84 -1.38
CA VAL A 27 -1.23 -10.16 -2.54
C VAL A 27 -0.59 -11.33 -3.29
N PRO A 28 -0.79 -12.59 -2.84
CA PRO A 28 -0.10 -13.76 -3.41
C PRO A 28 -0.26 -13.90 -4.94
N ASP A 29 -1.38 -13.44 -5.49
CA ASP A 29 -1.71 -13.51 -6.91
C ASP A 29 -0.79 -12.65 -7.82
N ILE A 30 0.02 -11.74 -7.28
CA ILE A 30 1.04 -11.03 -8.07
C ILE A 30 2.27 -11.90 -8.35
N ALA A 31 2.41 -13.07 -7.70
CA ALA A 31 3.47 -14.01 -8.00
C ALA A 31 3.37 -14.50 -9.45
N PRO A 32 4.50 -14.66 -10.18
CA PRO A 32 4.49 -15.09 -11.58
C PRO A 32 3.90 -16.49 -11.80
N ASP A 33 4.01 -17.36 -10.79
CA ASP A 33 3.52 -18.74 -10.78
C ASP A 33 2.11 -18.90 -10.17
N ALA A 34 1.52 -17.81 -9.68
CA ALA A 34 0.14 -17.78 -9.19
C ALA A 34 -0.79 -17.11 -10.22
N GLY A 35 -1.00 -15.80 -10.11
CA GLY A 35 -1.86 -15.03 -11.02
C GLY A 35 -1.11 -14.15 -12.01
N ASN A 36 0.20 -13.93 -11.80
CA ASN A 36 1.04 -13.02 -12.56
C ASN A 36 0.39 -11.64 -12.75
N LYS A 37 -0.27 -11.15 -11.69
CA LYS A 37 -0.95 -9.85 -11.67
C LYS A 37 0.06 -8.72 -11.72
N THR A 38 -0.25 -7.71 -12.52
CA THR A 38 0.58 -6.54 -12.74
C THR A 38 0.21 -5.42 -11.81
N PHE A 39 0.99 -4.34 -11.81
CA PHE A 39 0.65 -3.13 -11.07
C PHE A 39 -0.73 -2.56 -11.45
N GLY A 40 -1.08 -2.60 -12.74
CA GLY A 40 -2.38 -2.12 -13.22
C GLY A 40 -3.56 -2.95 -12.71
N ASP A 41 -3.33 -4.20 -12.29
CA ASP A 41 -4.38 -5.04 -11.70
C ASP A 41 -4.63 -4.73 -10.22
N VAL A 42 -3.67 -4.10 -9.52
CA VAL A 42 -3.74 -3.83 -8.07
C VAL A 42 -3.95 -2.36 -7.72
N ILE A 43 -3.70 -1.44 -8.64
CA ILE A 43 -3.70 -0.01 -8.36
C ILE A 43 -5.05 0.51 -7.86
N ASP A 44 -6.15 0.08 -8.47
CA ASP A 44 -7.50 0.50 -8.07
C ASP A 44 -7.87 -0.04 -6.68
N ASP A 45 -7.34 -1.21 -6.31
CA ASP A 45 -7.51 -1.75 -4.97
C ASP A 45 -6.71 -0.95 -3.94
N LEU A 46 -5.48 -0.55 -4.29
CA LEU A 46 -4.64 0.30 -3.44
C LEU A 46 -5.31 1.65 -3.18
N GLN A 47 -5.88 2.29 -4.22
CA GLN A 47 -6.68 3.51 -4.07
C GLN A 47 -7.87 3.27 -3.13
N TYR A 48 -8.65 2.22 -3.39
CA TYR A 48 -9.82 1.88 -2.59
C TYR A 48 -9.49 1.66 -1.11
N VAL A 49 -8.43 0.89 -0.81
CA VAL A 49 -7.99 0.64 0.57
C VAL A 49 -7.44 1.91 1.22
N CYS A 50 -6.77 2.77 0.45
CA CYS A 50 -6.28 4.04 0.95
C CYS A 50 -7.44 4.91 1.46
N ASP A 51 -8.42 5.17 0.60
CA ASP A 51 -9.57 6.04 0.90
C ASP A 51 -10.49 5.44 1.98
N SER A 52 -10.79 4.13 1.89
CA SER A 52 -11.82 3.51 2.73
C SER A 52 -11.33 2.96 4.07
N VAL A 53 -10.03 2.69 4.21
CA VAL A 53 -9.48 2.04 5.41
C VAL A 53 -8.36 2.88 6.02
N ILE A 54 -7.38 3.30 5.21
CA ILE A 54 -6.17 3.92 5.74
C ILE A 54 -6.41 5.36 6.18
N VAL A 55 -7.07 6.18 5.37
CA VAL A 55 -7.35 7.58 5.72
C VAL A 55 -8.14 7.66 7.04
N PRO A 56 -9.27 6.92 7.22
CA PRO A 56 -9.97 6.89 8.51
C PRO A 56 -9.07 6.43 9.66
N ALA A 57 -8.28 5.37 9.47
CA ALA A 57 -7.40 4.86 10.52
C ALA A 57 -6.32 5.88 10.93
N LEU A 58 -5.76 6.62 9.97
CA LEU A 58 -4.78 7.67 10.25
C LEU A 58 -5.43 8.85 10.98
N HIS A 59 -6.60 9.30 10.53
CA HIS A 59 -7.36 10.37 11.16
C HIS A 59 -7.73 10.05 12.60
N ASP A 60 -8.23 8.83 12.88
CA ASP A 60 -8.56 8.37 14.23
C ASP A 60 -7.35 8.37 15.17
N ASN A 61 -6.13 8.31 14.62
CA ASN A 61 -4.86 8.37 15.35
C ASN A 61 -4.19 9.75 15.30
N GLY A 62 -4.90 10.79 14.84
CA GLY A 62 -4.40 12.18 14.79
C GLY A 62 -3.39 12.45 13.67
N TRP A 63 -3.21 11.51 12.74
CA TRP A 63 -2.35 11.66 11.57
C TRP A 63 -3.18 12.21 10.40
N VAL A 64 -3.19 13.54 10.26
CA VAL A 64 -4.10 14.24 9.33
C VAL A 64 -3.40 14.84 8.09
N SER A 65 -2.09 14.66 7.97
CA SER A 65 -1.32 15.10 6.80
C SER A 65 -0.02 14.31 6.65
N GLY A 66 0.61 14.42 5.50
CA GLY A 66 1.85 13.72 5.15
C GLY A 66 1.66 12.75 4.00
N ASP A 67 2.68 11.94 3.78
CA ASP A 67 2.72 10.99 2.67
C ASP A 67 2.34 9.59 3.16
N VAL A 68 1.61 8.86 2.33
CA VAL A 68 1.22 7.48 2.56
C VAL A 68 1.84 6.62 1.48
N VAL A 69 2.59 5.59 1.86
CA VAL A 69 3.18 4.65 0.89
C VAL A 69 2.56 3.29 1.08
N LEU A 70 1.78 2.87 0.08
CA LEU A 70 1.25 1.51 0.03
C LEU A 70 2.22 0.62 -0.73
N SER A 71 2.42 -0.60 -0.23
CA SER A 71 3.15 -1.61 -0.96
C SER A 71 2.40 -2.94 -0.92
N VAL A 72 2.46 -3.67 -2.02
CA VAL A 72 1.94 -5.03 -2.13
C VAL A 72 3.09 -5.95 -2.49
N SER A 73 3.26 -7.05 -1.77
CA SER A 73 4.21 -8.11 -2.11
C SER A 73 3.51 -9.46 -2.23
N ASP A 74 4.04 -10.37 -3.05
CA ASP A 74 3.49 -11.71 -3.19
C ASP A 74 3.72 -12.58 -1.95
N ARG A 75 4.75 -12.25 -1.17
CA ARG A 75 5.15 -12.92 0.07
C ARG A 75 5.73 -11.94 1.10
N PRO A 76 5.85 -12.36 2.38
CA PRO A 76 6.52 -11.55 3.40
C PRO A 76 7.95 -11.20 3.03
N VAL A 77 8.33 -9.93 3.26
CA VAL A 77 9.70 -9.43 3.10
C VAL A 77 9.98 -8.39 4.19
N ASP A 78 11.18 -8.37 4.74
CA ASP A 78 11.54 -7.39 5.78
C ASP A 78 11.64 -5.97 5.20
N PHE A 79 11.34 -4.94 6.00
CA PHE A 79 11.45 -3.56 5.55
C PHE A 79 12.92 -3.22 5.26
N GLY A 80 13.18 -2.64 4.08
CA GLY A 80 14.52 -2.27 3.64
C GLY A 80 15.40 -3.44 3.18
N ALA A 81 14.88 -4.68 3.21
CA ALA A 81 15.56 -5.82 2.64
C ALA A 81 15.34 -5.89 1.12
N TYR A 82 16.39 -6.25 0.39
CA TYR A 82 16.29 -6.58 -1.03
C TYR A 82 16.23 -8.09 -1.21
N ASP A 83 15.18 -8.57 -1.88
CA ASP A 83 15.04 -9.96 -2.32
C ASP A 83 14.57 -10.01 -3.77
N SER A 84 15.41 -10.52 -4.67
CA SER A 84 15.10 -10.61 -6.10
C SER A 84 14.01 -11.63 -6.44
N GLN A 85 13.59 -12.45 -5.47
CA GLN A 85 12.52 -13.44 -5.65
C GLN A 85 11.14 -12.93 -5.22
N VAL A 86 11.07 -11.74 -4.61
CA VAL A 86 9.83 -11.11 -4.18
C VAL A 86 9.35 -10.17 -5.28
N VAL A 87 8.11 -10.38 -5.74
CA VAL A 87 7.44 -9.39 -6.58
C VAL A 87 6.81 -8.37 -5.65
N GLN A 88 7.14 -7.09 -5.84
CA GLN A 88 6.60 -6.01 -5.04
C GLN A 88 6.29 -4.79 -5.89
N PHE A 89 5.16 -4.16 -5.60
CA PHE A 89 4.79 -2.87 -6.17
C PHE A 89 4.64 -1.82 -5.06
N PHE A 90 4.87 -0.56 -5.40
CA PHE A 90 4.79 0.58 -4.50
C PHE A 90 3.92 1.66 -5.11
N GLN A 91 3.03 2.21 -4.31
CA GLN A 91 2.18 3.33 -4.65
C GLN A 91 2.32 4.41 -3.57
N PRO A 92 3.04 5.50 -3.84
CA PRO A 92 3.02 6.68 -2.99
C PRO A 92 1.73 7.48 -3.21
N PHE A 93 1.21 8.03 -2.13
CA PHE A 93 0.07 8.94 -2.07
C PHE A 93 0.40 10.09 -1.12
N ARG A 94 -0.32 11.21 -1.27
CA ARG A 94 -0.42 12.26 -0.26
C ARG A 94 -1.82 12.22 0.36
N LEU A 95 -1.90 12.44 1.67
CA LEU A 95 -3.18 12.67 2.34
C LEU A 95 -3.72 14.05 1.97
N GLU A 96 -4.95 14.09 1.45
CA GLU A 96 -5.66 15.33 1.18
C GLU A 96 -7.11 15.22 1.66
N GLY A 97 -7.37 15.72 2.87
CA GLY A 97 -8.67 15.55 3.52
C GLY A 97 -8.98 14.07 3.70
N ASP A 98 -10.14 13.62 3.23
CA ASP A 98 -10.62 12.25 3.40
C ASP A 98 -10.22 11.30 2.24
N THR A 99 -9.20 11.66 1.45
CA THR A 99 -8.73 10.84 0.32
C THR A 99 -7.21 10.81 0.20
N CYS A 100 -6.72 9.78 -0.45
CA CYS A 100 -5.36 9.67 -0.94
C CYS A 100 -5.27 10.17 -2.38
N VAL A 101 -4.48 11.22 -2.60
CA VAL A 101 -4.21 11.73 -3.95
C VAL A 101 -2.86 11.23 -4.45
N TRP A 102 -2.80 10.97 -5.75
CA TRP A 102 -1.56 10.63 -6.42
C TRP A 102 -0.64 11.84 -6.41
N GLU A 103 0.63 11.66 -6.06
CA GLU A 103 1.63 12.63 -6.49
C GLU A 103 1.87 12.37 -7.98
N ASP A 104 1.28 13.19 -8.85
CA ASP A 104 1.70 13.25 -10.24
C ASP A 104 3.19 13.63 -10.27
N PHE A 105 4.01 12.74 -10.83
CA PHE A 105 5.44 12.97 -11.07
C PHE A 105 5.69 13.83 -12.31
#